data_AF-A0AAV5TVV0-F1
#
_entry.id   AF-A0AAV5TVV0-F1
#
_cell.length_a   1.000
_cell.length_b   1.000
_cell.length_c   1.000
_cell.angle_alpha   90.00
_cell.angle_beta   90.00
_cell.angle_gamma   90.00
#
_symmetry.space_group_name_H-M   'P 1'
#
loop_
_entity.id
_entity.type
_entity.pdbx_description
1 polymer ?
#
loop_
_entity_poly.entity_id
_entity_poly.type
_entity_poly.pdbx_seq_one_letter_code
_entity_poly.pdbx_strand_id
1 'polypeptide(L)'
;MHFPYGSPNLDRLLELLSTRVETLSIGKHSKEGSPFFDAVFRMLKQRIKEVDLSWHILIEEITPELLLAIISNSSLERLICSMDIENTFKARSILLGITDRIDAISITIQCMNRQMLYGDIQSGNWFEWILSMFEKRTSSVRISNYKAPVCTPEEVRTITEKLVARGKPFNFQVWLHEKPVPIIIPKKLCRKKIHQLSGMWVMIVSSNPAPPGGACLFI
;
A
#
# COMPACT_ATOMS: atom_id res chain seq x y z
N MET A 1 20.87 -10.53 -14.62
CA MET A 1 22.02 -9.64 -14.89
C MET A 1 22.16 -8.73 -13.69
N HIS A 2 23.29 -8.74 -12.97
CA HIS A 2 23.50 -7.95 -11.76
C HIS A 2 24.46 -6.81 -12.06
N PHE A 3 24.00 -5.57 -11.96
CA PHE A 3 24.85 -4.39 -12.13
C PHE A 3 25.22 -3.81 -10.77
N PRO A 4 26.50 -3.52 -10.51
CA PRO A 4 26.88 -2.75 -9.32
C PRO A 4 26.25 -1.35 -9.37
N TYR A 5 25.79 -0.86 -8.21
CA TYR A 5 25.34 0.52 -8.06
C TYR A 5 26.49 1.50 -8.36
N GLY A 6 26.21 2.54 -9.14
CA GLY A 6 27.22 3.50 -9.62
C GLY A 6 28.05 3.02 -10.82
N SER A 7 27.74 1.87 -11.42
CA SER A 7 28.42 1.44 -12.65
C SER A 7 27.86 2.19 -13.89
N PRO A 8 28.71 2.53 -14.88
CA PRO A 8 28.27 3.15 -16.13
C PRO A 8 27.23 2.31 -16.90
N ASN A 9 27.25 0.99 -16.70
CA ASN A 9 26.30 0.08 -17.29
C ASN A 9 24.91 0.19 -16.65
N LEU A 10 24.84 0.40 -15.33
CA LEU A 10 23.58 0.74 -14.67
C LEU A 10 23.07 2.07 -15.19
N ASP A 11 23.93 3.09 -15.32
CA ASP A 11 23.55 4.40 -15.81
C ASP A 11 22.94 4.35 -17.21
N ARG A 12 23.62 3.65 -18.12
CA ARG A 12 23.13 3.44 -19.48
C ARG A 12 21.82 2.66 -19.50
N LEU A 13 21.67 1.67 -18.62
CA LEU A 13 20.40 0.94 -18.49
C LEU A 13 19.28 1.86 -17.98
N LEU A 14 19.54 2.68 -16.96
CA LEU A 14 18.55 3.61 -16.42
C LEU A 14 18.10 4.65 -17.46
N GLU A 15 19.03 5.17 -18.27
CA GLU A 15 18.70 6.05 -19.39
C GLU A 15 17.81 5.35 -20.43
N LEU A 16 18.14 4.12 -20.81
CA LEU A 16 17.33 3.35 -21.76
C LEU A 16 15.93 3.02 -21.22
N LEU A 17 15.82 2.83 -19.91
CA LEU A 17 14.58 2.47 -19.22
C LEU A 17 13.73 3.68 -18.81
N SER A 18 14.31 4.88 -18.75
CA SER A 18 13.70 6.12 -18.28
C SER A 18 12.35 6.47 -18.90
N THR A 19 12.10 6.05 -20.14
CA THR A 19 10.86 6.33 -20.89
C THR A 19 9.85 5.18 -20.89
N ARG A 20 10.22 4.00 -20.38
CA ARG A 20 9.42 2.77 -20.51
C ARG A 20 9.06 2.11 -19.18
N VAL A 21 9.80 2.39 -18.12
CA VAL A 21 9.55 1.79 -16.81
C VAL A 21 8.54 2.63 -16.05
N GLU A 22 7.40 2.04 -15.72
CA GLU A 22 6.36 2.66 -14.90
C GLU A 22 6.36 2.13 -13.46
N THR A 23 6.98 0.97 -13.21
CA THR A 23 7.05 0.33 -11.89
C THR A 23 8.50 0.18 -11.43
N LEU A 24 8.78 0.65 -10.23
CA LEU A 24 10.08 0.52 -9.57
C LEU A 24 9.93 -0.33 -8.30
N SER A 25 10.52 -1.53 -8.30
CA SER A 25 10.63 -2.34 -7.08
C SER A 25 11.98 -2.09 -6.41
N ILE A 26 11.96 -1.77 -5.12
CA ILE A 26 13.15 -1.45 -4.32
C ILE A 26 13.30 -2.53 -3.24
N GLY A 27 14.37 -3.31 -3.36
CA GLY A 27 14.75 -4.32 -2.36
C GLY A 27 15.80 -3.79 -1.38
N LYS A 28 15.74 -4.27 -0.14
CA LYS A 28 16.77 -4.10 0.88
C LYS A 28 18.03 -4.84 0.44
N HIS A 29 19.15 -4.15 0.47
CA HIS A 29 20.44 -4.76 0.20
C HIS A 29 21.28 -4.69 1.47
N SER A 30 21.95 -5.78 1.84
CA SER A 30 22.73 -5.88 3.09
C SER A 30 23.93 -4.91 3.18
N LYS A 31 24.15 -4.12 2.14
CA LYS A 31 25.21 -3.10 2.02
C LYS A 31 24.62 -1.82 1.41
N GLU A 32 23.53 -1.34 1.98
CA GLU A 32 22.99 -0.01 1.65
C GLU A 32 24.05 1.06 1.94
N GLY A 33 24.34 1.87 0.93
CA GLY A 33 25.29 2.97 0.97
C GLY A 33 24.88 4.03 -0.04
N SER A 34 25.57 5.19 -0.07
CA SER A 34 25.18 6.31 -0.94
C SER A 34 24.94 5.91 -2.41
N PRO A 35 25.73 5.02 -3.04
CA PRO A 35 25.52 4.68 -4.45
C PRO A 35 24.19 3.97 -4.73
N PHE A 36 23.65 3.23 -3.76
CA PHE A 36 22.33 2.61 -3.86
C PHE A 36 21.25 3.69 -3.86
N PHE A 37 21.28 4.58 -2.87
CA PHE A 37 20.32 5.66 -2.75
C PHE A 37 20.40 6.61 -3.95
N ASP A 38 21.59 6.91 -4.45
CA ASP A 38 21.78 7.74 -5.65
C ASP A 38 21.10 7.12 -6.88
N ALA A 39 21.24 5.81 -7.08
CA ALA A 39 20.56 5.10 -8.16
C ALA A 39 19.04 5.12 -7.99
N VAL A 40 18.54 4.86 -6.78
CA VAL A 40 17.10 4.92 -6.45
C VAL A 40 16.54 6.32 -6.69
N PHE A 41 17.22 7.38 -6.24
CA PHE A 41 16.79 8.76 -6.45
C PHE A 41 16.76 9.13 -7.92
N ARG A 42 17.72 8.66 -8.71
CA ARG A 42 17.72 8.89 -10.17
C ARG A 42 16.58 8.15 -10.86
N MET A 43 16.24 6.94 -10.42
CA MET A 43 15.06 6.22 -10.91
C MET A 43 13.77 6.93 -10.53
N LEU A 44 13.66 7.44 -9.30
CA LEU A 44 12.51 8.21 -8.83
C LEU A 44 12.38 9.59 -9.47
N LYS A 45 13.38 10.09 -10.21
CA LYS A 45 13.22 11.29 -11.07
C LYS A 45 12.53 10.98 -12.39
N GLN A 46 12.39 9.71 -12.76
CA GLN A 46 11.71 9.28 -13.98
C GLN A 46 10.19 9.24 -13.79
N ARG A 47 9.46 8.98 -14.88
CA ARG A 47 7.99 8.86 -14.91
C ARG A 47 7.51 7.53 -14.33
N ILE A 48 7.91 7.24 -13.09
CA ILE A 48 7.47 6.08 -12.32
C ILE A 48 6.05 6.35 -11.81
N LYS A 49 5.12 5.43 -12.08
CA LYS A 49 3.74 5.45 -11.58
C LYS A 49 3.55 4.58 -10.35
N GLU A 50 4.41 3.60 -10.14
CA GLU A 50 4.29 2.64 -9.04
C GLU A 50 5.65 2.36 -8.38
N VAL A 51 5.68 2.41 -7.05
CA VAL A 51 6.83 1.97 -6.25
C VAL A 51 6.42 0.78 -5.39
N ASP A 52 7.21 -0.28 -5.43
CA ASP A 52 7.02 -1.48 -4.60
C ASP A 52 8.20 -1.66 -3.64
N LEU A 53 7.91 -1.56 -2.34
CA LEU A 53 8.84 -1.75 -1.22
C LEU A 53 8.61 -3.09 -0.48
N SER A 54 7.54 -3.82 -0.84
CA SER A 54 6.95 -4.86 0.00
C SER A 54 7.85 -6.06 0.30
N TRP A 55 8.82 -6.34 -0.57
CA TRP A 55 9.64 -7.53 -0.48
C TRP A 55 10.70 -7.46 0.61
N HIS A 56 11.13 -6.26 0.99
CA HIS A 56 12.36 -6.14 1.76
C HIS A 56 12.47 -4.90 2.65
N ILE A 57 11.72 -3.83 2.38
CA ILE A 57 11.76 -2.61 3.17
C ILE A 57 10.41 -2.45 3.86
N LEU A 58 10.43 -2.45 5.19
CA LEU A 58 9.25 -2.08 5.96
C LEU A 58 9.07 -0.56 5.88
N ILE A 59 7.83 -0.08 5.82
CA ILE A 59 7.56 1.34 5.64
C ILE A 59 8.14 2.18 6.77
N GLU A 60 8.18 1.66 7.99
CA GLU A 60 8.82 2.26 9.15
C GLU A 60 10.36 2.26 9.06
N GLU A 61 10.97 1.46 8.19
CA GLU A 61 12.42 1.49 7.94
C GLU A 61 12.83 2.52 6.89
N ILE A 62 11.87 3.13 6.19
CA ILE A 62 12.16 4.14 5.16
C ILE A 62 12.90 5.33 5.78
N THR A 63 14.01 5.71 5.15
CA THR A 63 14.78 6.90 5.53
C THR A 63 14.05 8.18 5.10
N PRO A 64 14.24 9.32 5.81
CA PRO A 64 13.65 10.60 5.40
C PRO A 64 13.97 10.99 3.95
N GLU A 65 15.19 10.69 3.48
CA GLU A 65 15.63 11.00 2.12
C GLU A 65 14.88 10.16 1.08
N LEU A 66 14.67 8.86 1.35
CA LEU A 66 13.87 7.99 0.48
C LEU A 66 12.41 8.41 0.47
N LEU A 67 11.85 8.74 1.62
CA LEU A 67 10.49 9.26 1.70
C LEU A 67 10.32 10.54 0.88
N LEU A 68 11.25 11.50 1.03
CA LEU A 68 11.28 12.74 0.27
C LEU A 68 11.34 12.48 -1.24
N ALA A 69 12.17 11.54 -1.69
CA ALA A 69 12.27 11.19 -3.09
C ALA A 69 10.97 10.58 -3.65
N ILE A 70 10.33 9.70 -2.88
CA ILE A 70 9.03 9.09 -3.25
C ILE A 70 7.96 10.17 -3.40
N ILE A 71 7.79 11.06 -2.41
CA ILE A 71 6.74 12.09 -2.46
C ILE A 71 7.02 13.22 -3.47
N SER A 72 8.29 13.40 -3.85
CA SER A 72 8.69 14.40 -4.85
C SER A 72 8.47 13.91 -6.28
N ASN A 73 8.24 12.61 -6.50
CA ASN A 73 7.89 12.10 -7.82
C ASN A 73 6.44 12.47 -8.15
N SER A 74 6.26 13.43 -9.06
CA SER A 74 4.94 13.94 -9.46
C SER A 74 4.11 12.96 -10.31
N SER A 75 4.75 11.91 -10.85
CA SER A 75 4.10 10.88 -11.66
C SER A 75 3.65 9.67 -10.84
N LEU A 76 4.08 9.58 -9.58
CA LEU A 76 3.80 8.45 -8.71
C LEU A 76 2.33 8.43 -8.31
N GLU A 77 1.66 7.34 -8.67
CA GLU A 77 0.23 7.13 -8.40
C GLU A 77 0.01 6.03 -7.36
N ARG A 78 0.93 5.06 -7.27
CA ARG A 78 0.76 3.83 -6.48
C ARG A 78 1.96 3.51 -5.60
N LEU A 79 1.71 3.14 -4.36
CA LEU A 79 2.71 2.59 -3.44
C LEU A 79 2.29 1.21 -2.96
N ILE A 80 3.21 0.24 -3.04
CA ILE A 80 3.08 -1.07 -2.42
C ILE A 80 4.14 -1.17 -1.33
N CYS A 81 3.74 -1.48 -0.10
CA CYS A 81 4.65 -1.54 1.03
C CYS A 81 4.29 -2.67 2.00
N SER A 82 5.27 -3.04 2.81
CA SER A 82 5.07 -3.90 3.98
C SER A 82 5.27 -3.09 5.26
N MET A 83 4.68 -3.51 6.37
CA MET A 83 4.95 -2.92 7.68
C MET A 83 4.87 -3.96 8.79
N ASP A 84 5.65 -3.78 9.85
CA ASP A 84 5.54 -4.56 11.06
C ASP A 84 4.44 -3.99 11.96
N ILE A 85 3.61 -4.89 12.48
CA ILE A 85 2.55 -4.54 13.41
C ILE A 85 3.06 -4.02 14.75
N GLU A 86 4.29 -4.37 15.12
CA GLU A 86 4.92 -3.87 16.35
C GLU A 86 5.34 -2.39 16.24
N ASN A 87 5.61 -1.89 15.01
CA ASN A 87 6.15 -0.55 14.77
C ASN A 87 5.15 0.39 14.06
N THR A 88 3.89 0.28 14.45
CA THR A 88 2.75 0.98 13.85
C THR A 88 2.88 2.50 13.90
N PHE A 89 3.40 3.11 14.96
CA PHE A 89 3.45 4.57 15.09
C PHE A 89 4.24 5.27 13.98
N LYS A 90 5.44 4.77 13.66
CA LYS A 90 6.29 5.34 12.60
C LYS A 90 5.71 5.05 11.21
N ALA A 91 5.16 3.85 11.00
CA ALA A 91 4.47 3.52 9.77
C ALA A 91 3.29 4.47 9.50
N ARG A 92 2.51 4.80 10.54
CA ARG A 92 1.39 5.75 10.46
C ARG A 92 1.80 7.10 9.93
N SER A 93 2.83 7.71 10.52
CA SER A 93 3.22 9.08 10.17
C SER A 93 3.68 9.15 8.71
N ILE A 94 4.39 8.12 8.25
CA ILE A 94 4.83 8.00 6.86
C ILE A 94 3.62 7.82 5.93
N LEU A 95 2.73 6.86 6.21
CA LEU A 95 1.51 6.61 5.43
C LEU A 95 0.65 7.88 5.31
N LEU A 96 0.41 8.59 6.42
CA LEU A 96 -0.38 9.82 6.38
C LEU A 96 0.34 10.97 5.66
N GLY A 97 1.67 10.97 5.62
CA GLY A 97 2.46 11.95 4.87
C GLY A 97 2.39 11.75 3.35
N ILE A 98 2.23 10.50 2.89
CA ILE A 98 2.19 10.18 1.45
C ILE A 98 0.78 10.23 0.84
N THR A 99 -0.27 10.12 1.66
CA THR A 99 -1.68 10.01 1.19
C THR A 99 -2.22 11.28 0.55
N ASP A 100 -1.52 12.41 0.67
CA ASP A 100 -1.83 13.64 -0.07
C ASP A 100 -1.29 13.60 -1.52
N ARG A 101 -0.37 12.68 -1.82
CA ARG A 101 0.33 12.58 -3.11
C ARG A 101 -0.06 11.33 -3.89
N ILE A 102 -0.31 10.22 -3.21
CA ILE A 102 -0.49 8.90 -3.80
C ILE A 102 -1.97 8.52 -3.87
N ASP A 103 -2.42 8.04 -5.03
CA ASP A 103 -3.81 7.67 -5.29
C ASP A 103 -4.15 6.25 -4.79
N ALA A 104 -3.21 5.31 -4.90
CA ALA A 104 -3.40 3.94 -4.45
C ALA A 104 -2.30 3.45 -3.50
N ILE A 105 -2.70 2.84 -2.38
CA ILE A 105 -1.77 2.28 -1.39
C ILE A 105 -2.13 0.82 -1.15
N SER A 106 -1.13 -0.06 -1.22
CA SER A 106 -1.24 -1.48 -0.87
C SER A 106 -0.32 -1.80 0.28
N ILE A 107 -0.88 -2.24 1.40
CA ILE A 107 -0.16 -2.51 2.64
C ILE A 107 -0.22 -4.01 2.93
N THR A 108 0.94 -4.63 3.08
CA THR A 108 1.07 -5.99 3.62
C THR A 108 1.53 -5.91 5.06
N ILE A 109 0.73 -6.41 5.98
CA ILE A 109 1.06 -6.35 7.40
C ILE A 109 1.81 -7.61 7.77
N GLN A 110 2.93 -7.42 8.45
CA GLN A 110 3.82 -8.46 8.92
C GLN A 110 3.73 -8.53 10.44
N CYS A 111 3.82 -9.75 10.97
CA CYS A 111 4.03 -10.01 12.39
C CYS A 111 5.34 -10.79 12.47
N MET A 112 6.44 -10.10 12.76
CA MET A 112 7.76 -10.73 12.84
C MET A 112 7.88 -11.61 14.10
N ASN A 113 7.13 -11.26 15.15
CA ASN A 113 7.08 -12.01 16.39
C ASN A 113 5.90 -12.99 16.44
N ARG A 114 6.14 -14.23 16.01
CA ARG A 114 5.13 -15.30 15.99
C ARG A 114 4.58 -15.70 17.37
N GLN A 115 5.17 -15.20 18.46
CA GLN A 115 4.72 -15.49 19.82
C GLN A 115 3.59 -14.56 20.30
N MET A 116 3.31 -13.46 19.60
CA MET A 116 2.11 -12.67 19.90
C MET A 116 0.88 -13.47 19.49
N LEU A 117 0.10 -13.88 20.49
CA LEU A 117 -1.20 -14.50 20.28
C LEU A 117 -2.12 -13.51 19.57
N TYR A 118 -2.97 -14.03 18.67
CA TYR A 118 -3.93 -13.26 17.86
C TYR A 118 -4.83 -12.29 18.67
N GLY A 119 -4.86 -12.37 20.01
CA GLY A 119 -5.63 -11.51 20.91
C GLY A 119 -4.86 -10.37 21.60
N ASP A 120 -3.52 -10.37 21.61
CA ASP A 120 -2.70 -9.34 22.29
C ASP A 120 -2.22 -8.23 21.35
N ILE A 121 -2.49 -8.38 20.06
CA ILE A 121 -2.29 -7.32 19.09
C ILE A 121 -3.35 -6.26 19.39
N GLN A 122 -3.04 -5.32 20.29
CA GLN A 122 -3.74 -4.04 20.37
C GLN A 122 -3.49 -3.34 19.05
N SER A 123 -4.38 -3.62 18.10
CA SER A 123 -4.56 -2.91 16.86
C SER A 123 -4.50 -1.42 17.18
N GLY A 124 -3.44 -0.73 16.71
CA GLY A 124 -3.55 0.71 16.50
C GLY A 124 -4.87 1.00 15.78
N ASN A 125 -5.42 2.19 15.92
CA ASN A 125 -6.74 2.53 15.36
C ASN A 125 -6.74 2.54 13.81
N TRP A 126 -6.62 1.35 13.21
CA TRP A 126 -6.51 1.07 11.78
C TRP A 126 -7.73 1.56 11.04
N PHE A 127 -8.88 1.41 11.68
CA PHE A 127 -10.13 2.02 11.26
C PHE A 127 -9.95 3.52 10.94
N GLU A 128 -9.46 4.31 11.89
CA GLU A 128 -9.23 5.75 11.67
C GLU A 128 -8.14 6.03 10.65
N TRP A 129 -7.11 5.19 10.55
CA TRP A 129 -6.05 5.39 9.57
C TRP A 129 -6.56 5.22 8.15
N ILE A 130 -7.31 4.14 7.91
CA ILE A 130 -7.88 3.84 6.60
C ILE A 130 -8.80 4.97 6.16
N LEU A 131 -9.67 5.43 7.05
CA LEU A 131 -10.53 6.57 6.79
C LEU A 131 -9.72 7.84 6.49
N SER A 132 -8.69 8.13 7.30
CA SER A 132 -7.81 9.28 7.09
C SER A 132 -7.08 9.25 5.74
N MET A 133 -6.66 8.06 5.27
CA MET A 133 -6.07 7.89 3.94
C MET A 133 -7.08 8.28 2.86
N PHE A 134 -8.30 7.77 2.95
CA PHE A 134 -9.36 8.11 2.00
C PHE A 134 -9.75 9.58 2.06
N GLU A 135 -9.83 10.20 3.25
CA GLU A 135 -10.22 11.60 3.45
C GLU A 135 -9.38 12.57 2.63
N LYS A 136 -8.10 12.25 2.47
CA LYS A 136 -7.11 12.96 1.64
C LYS A 136 -7.29 12.64 0.15
N ARG A 137 -6.20 12.37 -0.57
CA ARG A 137 -6.20 12.13 -2.02
C ARG A 137 -6.38 10.65 -2.38
N THR A 138 -5.96 9.73 -1.52
CA THR A 138 -5.99 8.30 -1.81
C THR A 138 -7.41 7.82 -2.10
N SER A 139 -7.63 7.26 -3.30
CA SER A 139 -8.90 6.70 -3.73
C SER A 139 -8.91 5.18 -3.73
N SER A 140 -7.75 4.53 -3.57
CA SER A 140 -7.65 3.08 -3.48
C SER A 140 -6.77 2.62 -2.32
N VAL A 141 -7.32 1.80 -1.42
CA VAL A 141 -6.57 1.20 -0.31
C VAL A 141 -6.74 -0.31 -0.34
N ARG A 142 -5.61 -1.03 -0.31
CA ARG A 142 -5.54 -2.48 -0.20
C ARG A 142 -4.79 -2.86 1.08
N ILE A 143 -5.37 -3.77 1.87
CA ILE A 143 -4.77 -4.22 3.13
C ILE A 143 -4.75 -5.74 3.16
N SER A 144 -3.54 -6.32 3.16
CA SER A 144 -3.35 -7.75 3.35
C SER A 144 -3.12 -8.04 4.83
N ASN A 145 -4.17 -8.54 5.49
CA ASN A 145 -4.11 -9.00 6.88
C ASN A 145 -3.59 -10.44 6.98
N TYR A 146 -2.99 -11.01 5.94
CA TYR A 146 -2.65 -12.44 5.89
C TYR A 146 -1.81 -12.93 7.08
N LYS A 147 -0.89 -12.10 7.59
CA LYS A 147 -0.01 -12.47 8.71
C LYS A 147 -0.47 -11.92 10.06
N ALA A 148 -1.45 -11.01 10.10
CA ALA A 148 -1.88 -10.35 11.32
C ALA A 148 -3.32 -9.79 11.19
N PRO A 149 -4.24 -10.10 12.12
CA PRO A 149 -5.65 -9.71 12.05
C PRO A 149 -5.89 -8.24 12.45
N VAL A 150 -5.51 -7.28 11.62
CA VAL A 150 -5.63 -5.84 11.99
C VAL A 150 -7.00 -5.21 11.76
N CYS A 151 -7.87 -5.88 11.02
CA CYS A 151 -9.24 -5.44 10.80
C CYS A 151 -10.18 -6.61 11.02
N THR A 152 -11.20 -6.35 11.82
CA THR A 152 -12.35 -7.23 11.99
C THR A 152 -13.34 -7.06 10.83
N PRO A 153 -14.18 -8.06 10.54
CA PRO A 153 -15.30 -7.93 9.61
C PRO A 153 -16.23 -6.73 9.88
N GLU A 154 -16.48 -6.40 11.15
CA GLU A 154 -17.33 -5.30 11.61
C GLU A 154 -16.73 -3.94 11.30
N GLU A 155 -15.42 -3.77 11.52
CA GLU A 155 -14.70 -2.55 11.16
C GLU A 155 -14.72 -2.34 9.65
N VAL A 156 -14.48 -3.40 8.87
CA VAL A 156 -14.55 -3.34 7.40
C VAL A 156 -15.94 -2.91 6.92
N ARG A 157 -17.00 -3.42 7.53
CA ARG A 157 -18.37 -2.96 7.26
C ARG A 157 -18.51 -1.47 7.54
N THR A 158 -18.10 -1.04 8.73
CA THR A 158 -18.25 0.34 9.19
C THR A 158 -17.44 1.33 8.32
N ILE A 159 -16.21 0.97 7.94
CA ILE A 159 -15.39 1.74 6.99
C ILE A 159 -16.15 1.88 5.67
N THR A 160 -16.64 0.78 5.13
CA THR A 160 -17.36 0.78 3.85
C THR A 160 -18.58 1.69 3.88
N GLU A 161 -19.39 1.61 4.95
CA GLU A 161 -20.58 2.45 5.12
C GLU A 161 -20.20 3.94 5.18
N LYS A 162 -19.14 4.29 5.92
CA LYS A 162 -18.60 5.67 5.97
C LYS A 162 -18.08 6.14 4.61
N LEU A 163 -17.35 5.30 3.87
CA LEU A 163 -16.85 5.64 2.53
C LEU A 163 -18.00 5.89 1.54
N VAL A 164 -19.07 5.08 1.62
CA VAL A 164 -20.27 5.29 0.79
C VAL A 164 -21.00 6.58 1.18
N ALA A 165 -21.19 6.83 2.48
CA ALA A 165 -21.84 8.06 2.97
C ALA A 165 -21.07 9.33 2.56
N ARG A 166 -19.74 9.24 2.47
CA ARG A 166 -18.86 10.33 1.99
C ARG A 166 -19.10 10.70 0.52
N GLY A 167 -19.60 9.77 -0.30
CA GLY A 167 -19.98 10.05 -1.69
C GLY A 167 -18.82 10.32 -2.66
N LYS A 168 -17.56 10.12 -2.25
CA LYS A 168 -16.39 10.23 -3.14
C LYS A 168 -16.03 8.87 -3.74
N PRO A 169 -15.48 8.81 -4.96
CA PRO A 169 -15.03 7.55 -5.55
C PRO A 169 -13.99 6.85 -4.67
N PHE A 170 -14.14 5.54 -4.47
CA PHE A 170 -13.20 4.74 -3.70
C PHE A 170 -13.11 3.29 -4.20
N ASN A 171 -11.98 2.67 -3.91
CA ASN A 171 -11.74 1.23 -4.01
C ASN A 171 -11.09 0.73 -2.72
N PHE A 172 -11.76 -0.14 -1.98
CA PHE A 172 -11.27 -0.68 -0.72
C PHE A 172 -11.21 -2.21 -0.82
N GLN A 173 -10.03 -2.76 -0.55
CA GLN A 173 -9.80 -4.19 -0.59
C GLN A 173 -9.10 -4.66 0.68
N VAL A 174 -9.57 -5.76 1.25
CA VAL A 174 -9.04 -6.30 2.50
C VAL A 174 -9.09 -7.83 2.51
N TRP A 175 -8.05 -8.44 3.07
CA TRP A 175 -8.00 -9.87 3.41
C TRP A 175 -8.42 -10.02 4.86
N LEU A 176 -9.25 -11.01 5.17
CA LEU A 176 -9.81 -11.25 6.48
C LEU A 176 -9.65 -12.72 6.87
N HIS A 177 -9.25 -12.97 8.11
CA HIS A 177 -9.21 -14.32 8.68
C HIS A 177 -10.63 -14.87 8.92
N GLU A 178 -11.57 -13.96 9.17
CA GLU A 178 -12.96 -14.27 9.45
C GLU A 178 -13.87 -13.95 8.26
N LYS A 179 -15.05 -14.57 8.24
CA LYS A 179 -16.04 -14.37 7.20
C LYS A 179 -16.56 -12.93 7.24
N PRO A 180 -16.60 -12.19 6.12
CA PRO A 180 -17.07 -10.81 6.12
C PRO A 180 -18.55 -10.71 6.49
N VAL A 181 -18.88 -9.72 7.31
CA VAL A 181 -20.28 -9.39 7.63
C VAL A 181 -21.00 -8.89 6.37
N PRO A 182 -22.28 -9.23 6.18
CA PRO A 182 -23.09 -8.63 5.12
C PRO A 182 -23.06 -7.10 5.19
N ILE A 183 -22.89 -6.46 4.04
CA ILE A 183 -22.95 -5.01 3.91
C ILE A 183 -24.20 -4.71 3.11
N ILE A 184 -25.16 -4.02 3.73
CA ILE A 184 -26.45 -3.72 3.15
C ILE A 184 -26.38 -2.32 2.55
N ILE A 185 -25.75 -2.21 1.38
CA ILE A 185 -25.64 -0.95 0.63
C ILE A 185 -26.26 -1.14 -0.75
N PRO A 186 -27.08 -0.18 -1.24
CA PRO A 186 -27.66 -0.26 -2.58
C PRO A 186 -26.59 -0.48 -3.67
N LYS A 187 -26.83 -1.44 -4.57
CA LYS A 187 -25.92 -1.74 -5.70
C LYS A 187 -25.64 -0.54 -6.60
N LYS A 188 -26.55 0.44 -6.64
CA LYS A 188 -26.34 1.71 -7.35
C LYS A 188 -25.21 2.55 -6.78
N LEU A 189 -24.89 2.40 -5.49
CA LEU A 189 -23.85 3.17 -4.79
C LEU A 189 -22.49 2.46 -4.81
N CYS A 190 -22.47 1.13 -4.70
CA CYS A 190 -21.22 0.36 -4.67
C CYS A 190 -21.33 -1.03 -5.30
N ARG A 191 -20.20 -1.55 -5.78
CA ARG A 191 -20.00 -2.96 -6.15
C ARG A 191 -19.26 -3.66 -5.02
N LYS A 192 -19.69 -4.87 -4.69
CA LYS A 192 -19.07 -5.73 -3.68
C LYS A 192 -18.73 -7.09 -4.29
N LYS A 193 -17.51 -7.57 -4.04
CA LYS A 193 -17.10 -8.95 -4.33
C LYS A 193 -16.53 -9.56 -3.06
N ILE A 194 -17.00 -10.75 -2.70
CA ILE A 194 -16.42 -11.58 -1.64
C ILE A 194 -16.07 -12.93 -2.26
N HIS A 195 -14.87 -13.40 -1.99
CA HIS A 195 -14.43 -14.76 -2.34
C HIS A 195 -13.41 -15.24 -1.31
N GLN A 196 -13.08 -16.52 -1.36
CA GLN A 196 -12.07 -17.12 -0.49
C GLN A 196 -10.82 -17.41 -1.32
N LEU A 197 -9.64 -17.08 -0.77
CA LEU A 197 -8.34 -17.31 -1.39
C LEU A 197 -7.37 -17.79 -0.31
N SER A 198 -6.76 -18.97 -0.50
CA SER A 198 -5.76 -19.54 0.43
C SER A 198 -6.21 -19.58 1.90
N GLY A 199 -7.47 -19.97 2.14
CA GLY A 199 -8.05 -20.04 3.49
C GLY A 199 -8.50 -18.69 4.08
N MET A 200 -8.28 -17.58 3.38
CA MET A 200 -8.67 -16.23 3.80
C MET A 200 -9.86 -15.73 3.01
N TRP A 201 -10.65 -14.84 3.60
CA TRP A 201 -11.69 -14.12 2.89
C TRP A 201 -11.11 -12.85 2.27
N VAL A 202 -11.37 -12.65 0.97
CA VAL A 202 -11.02 -11.42 0.27
C VAL A 202 -12.30 -10.65 0.02
N MET A 203 -12.33 -9.42 0.52
CA MET A 203 -13.43 -8.50 0.31
C MET A 203 -12.96 -7.31 -0.52
N ILE A 204 -13.67 -7.04 -1.61
CA ILE A 204 -13.44 -5.90 -2.50
C ILE A 204 -14.72 -5.08 -2.53
N VAL A 205 -14.62 -3.79 -2.22
CA VAL A 205 -15.72 -2.83 -2.35
C VAL A 205 -15.25 -1.63 -3.15
N SER A 206 -16.04 -1.24 -4.15
CA SER A 206 -15.77 -0.04 -4.96
C SER A 206 -17.04 0.78 -5.11
N SER A 207 -16.89 2.11 -5.17
CA SER A 207 -17.98 3.01 -5.52
C SER A 207 -18.44 2.83 -6.97
N ASN A 208 -19.62 3.36 -7.30
CA ASN A 208 -20.10 3.52 -8.66
C ASN A 208 -20.26 5.03 -8.98
N PRO A 209 -19.46 5.62 -9.89
CA PRO A 209 -18.35 5.01 -10.64
C PRO A 209 -17.13 4.72 -9.74
N ALA A 210 -16.30 3.77 -10.16
CA ALA A 210 -15.03 3.44 -9.51
C ALA A 210 -13.94 4.48 -9.89
N PRO A 211 -12.90 4.68 -9.06
CA PRO A 211 -11.81 5.59 -9.39
C PRO A 211 -11.01 5.13 -10.63
N PRO A 212 -10.52 6.06 -11.47
CA PRO A 212 -9.89 5.76 -12.77
C PRO A 212 -8.58 4.96 -12.68
N GLY A 213 -7.88 4.95 -11.53
CA GLY A 213 -6.69 4.14 -11.28
C GLY A 213 -6.97 2.82 -10.54
N GLY A 214 -8.22 2.56 -10.15
CA GLY A 214 -8.66 1.42 -9.36
C GLY A 214 -8.82 0.12 -10.17
N ALA A 215 -7.95 -0.12 -11.15
CA ALA A 215 -7.88 -1.42 -11.79
C ALA A 215 -7.63 -2.45 -10.69
N CYS A 216 -8.68 -3.20 -10.37
CA CYS A 216 -8.57 -4.39 -9.54
C CYS A 216 -7.50 -5.26 -10.20
N LEU A 217 -6.33 -5.36 -9.56
CA LEU A 217 -5.38 -6.42 -9.82
C LEU A 217 -6.12 -7.71 -9.48
N PHE A 218 -6.76 -8.30 -10.48
CA PHE A 218 -7.39 -9.59 -10.40
C PHE A 218 -6.29 -10.64 -10.53
N ILE A 219 -6.22 -11.46 -9.47
CA ILE A 219 -5.59 -12.78 -9.36
C ILE A 219 -4.08 -12.72 -9.13
#